data_AF-A0A9X5XDC5-F1
#
_entry.id   AF-A0A9X5XDC5-F1
#
_cell.length_a   1.000
_cell.length_b   1.000
_cell.length_c   1.000
_cell.angle_alpha   90.00
_cell.angle_beta   90.00
_cell.angle_gamma   90.00
#
_symmetry.space_group_name_H-M   'P 1'
#
loop_
_entity.id
_entity.type
_entity.pdbx_description
1 polymer ?
#
loop_
_entity_poly.entity_id
_entity_poly.type
_entity_poly.pdbx_seq_one_letter_code
_entity_poly.pdbx_strand_id
1 'polypeptide(L)'
;AVEARDQRKPLSIGLLGNAAELLPRMLAESAPIDIVTDQTSAHDPLAYLPIGIDFDDMADAAAKDPAGFTTRARESMAKHVEAMVGFMD
;
A
#
# COMPACT_ATOMS: atom_id res chain seq x y z
N ALA A 1 -11.30 -13.28 -4.95
CA ALA A 1 -12.09 -12.06 -4.66
C ALA A 1 -13.34 -11.99 -5.53
N VAL A 2 -13.20 -11.83 -6.86
CA VAL A 2 -14.33 -11.71 -7.80
C VAL A 2 -15.35 -12.85 -7.68
N GLU A 3 -14.90 -14.11 -7.65
CA GLU A 3 -15.82 -15.26 -7.50
C GLU A 3 -16.69 -15.16 -6.23
N ALA A 4 -16.09 -14.82 -5.09
CA ALA A 4 -16.82 -14.70 -3.83
C ALA A 4 -17.83 -13.53 -3.85
N ARG A 5 -17.44 -12.39 -4.45
CA ARG A 5 -18.33 -11.24 -4.69
C ARG A 5 -19.55 -11.66 -5.52
N ASP A 6 -19.31 -12.32 -6.66
CA ASP A 6 -20.38 -12.71 -7.60
C ASP A 6 -21.33 -13.74 -6.97
N GLN A 7 -20.81 -14.59 -6.09
CA GLN A 7 -21.61 -15.55 -5.31
C GLN A 7 -22.26 -14.94 -4.05
N ARG A 8 -22.04 -13.64 -3.77
CA ARG A 8 -22.47 -12.95 -2.54
C ARG A 8 -22.02 -13.65 -1.24
N LYS A 9 -20.82 -14.21 -1.25
CA LYS A 9 -20.22 -14.89 -0.08
C LYS A 9 -19.23 -13.95 0.61
N PRO A 10 -19.33 -13.75 1.94
CA PRO A 10 -18.34 -12.98 2.67
C PRO A 10 -17.00 -13.73 2.68
N LEU A 11 -15.91 -13.03 2.33
CA LEU A 11 -14.57 -13.58 2.29
C LEU A 11 -13.55 -12.48 2.61
N SER A 12 -12.64 -12.75 3.53
CA SER A 12 -11.45 -11.92 3.78
C SER A 12 -10.22 -12.56 3.14
N ILE A 13 -9.37 -11.76 2.50
CA ILE A 13 -8.14 -12.21 1.85
C ILE A 13 -7.00 -11.30 2.32
N GLY A 14 -5.99 -11.89 2.95
CA GLY A 14 -4.72 -11.22 3.19
C GLY A 14 -3.81 -11.38 1.98
N LEU A 15 -3.45 -10.27 1.34
CA LEU A 15 -2.48 -10.26 0.24
C LEU A 15 -1.16 -9.67 0.74
N LEU A 16 -0.11 -10.48 0.78
CA LEU A 16 1.22 -10.04 1.18
C LEU A 16 1.85 -9.18 0.07
N GLY A 17 2.20 -7.95 0.40
CA GLY A 17 2.95 -7.03 -0.46
C GLY A 17 2.83 -5.58 -0.01
N ASN A 18 3.52 -4.67 -0.71
CA ASN A 18 3.48 -3.24 -0.39
C ASN A 18 2.26 -2.57 -1.02
N ALA A 19 1.42 -1.91 -0.22
CA ALA A 19 0.23 -1.23 -0.72
C ALA A 19 0.56 -0.11 -1.73
N ALA A 20 1.72 0.55 -1.56
CA ALA A 20 2.22 1.57 -2.49
C ALA A 20 2.67 1.00 -3.86
N GLU A 21 2.74 -0.33 -4.01
CA GLU A 21 2.99 -1.01 -5.29
C GLU A 21 1.73 -1.72 -5.80
N LEU A 22 1.02 -2.41 -4.90
CA LEU A 22 -0.14 -3.22 -5.25
C LEU A 22 -1.35 -2.37 -5.64
N LEU A 23 -1.66 -1.30 -4.90
CA LEU A 23 -2.85 -0.49 -5.18
C LEU A 23 -2.74 0.25 -6.53
N PRO A 24 -1.59 0.90 -6.88
CA PRO A 24 -1.41 1.46 -8.22
C PRO A 24 -1.51 0.43 -9.34
N ARG A 25 -0.99 -0.79 -9.11
CA ARG A 25 -1.11 -1.88 -10.08
C ARG A 25 -2.56 -2.31 -10.28
N MET A 26 -3.31 -2.50 -9.19
CA MET A 26 -4.74 -2.84 -9.27
C MET A 26 -5.53 -1.76 -10.01
N LEU A 27 -5.21 -0.48 -9.79
CA LEU A 27 -5.81 0.63 -10.52
C LEU A 27 -5.50 0.56 -12.01
N ALA A 28 -4.23 0.38 -12.37
CA ALA A 28 -3.80 0.25 -13.77
C ALA A 28 -4.42 -0.95 -14.49
N GLU A 29 -4.70 -2.03 -13.76
CA GLU A 29 -5.39 -3.22 -14.27
C GLU A 29 -6.93 -3.10 -14.23
N SER A 30 -7.48 -1.94 -13.84
CA SER A 30 -8.92 -1.69 -13.70
C SER A 30 -9.62 -2.74 -12.81
N ALA A 31 -8.98 -3.09 -11.69
CA ALA A 31 -9.55 -4.03 -10.74
C ALA A 31 -10.93 -3.54 -10.24
N PRO A 32 -11.96 -4.42 -10.17
CA PRO A 32 -13.32 -4.00 -9.84
C PRO A 32 -13.48 -3.84 -8.32
N ILE A 33 -13.01 -2.71 -7.79
CA ILE A 33 -13.01 -2.37 -6.37
C ILE A 33 -14.14 -1.35 -6.10
N ASP A 34 -15.04 -1.70 -5.18
CA ASP A 34 -16.18 -0.84 -4.83
C ASP A 34 -15.84 0.19 -3.74
N ILE A 35 -14.92 -0.14 -2.83
CA ILE A 35 -14.55 0.68 -1.67
C ILE A 35 -13.04 0.56 -1.44
N VAL A 36 -12.39 1.71 -1.25
CA VAL A 36 -10.97 1.82 -0.89
C VAL A 36 -10.83 2.56 0.44
N THR A 37 -9.95 2.06 1.30
CA THR A 37 -9.50 2.74 2.53
C THR A 37 -8.10 2.26 2.87
N ASP A 38 -7.44 2.95 3.80
CA ASP A 38 -6.11 2.59 4.29
C ASP A 38 -6.07 2.63 5.82
N GLN A 39 -5.30 1.70 6.41
CA GLN A 39 -5.02 1.62 7.85
C GLN A 39 -3.54 1.31 8.13
N THR A 40 -2.64 1.65 7.19
CA THR A 40 -1.21 1.59 7.47
C THR A 40 -0.82 2.55 8.59
N SER A 41 0.36 2.35 9.18
CA SER A 41 0.93 3.26 10.18
C SER A 41 1.46 4.57 9.57
N ALA A 42 0.76 5.19 8.61
CA ALA A 42 1.20 6.40 7.91
C ALA A 42 1.43 7.63 8.82
N HIS A 43 0.93 7.59 10.05
CA HIS A 43 1.21 8.60 11.08
C HIS A 43 2.68 8.62 11.53
N ASP A 44 3.39 7.49 11.39
CA ASP A 44 4.82 7.36 11.66
C ASP A 44 5.52 6.93 10.35
N PRO A 45 6.20 7.86 9.65
CA PRO A 45 6.92 7.54 8.43
C PRO A 45 8.03 6.50 8.59
N LEU A 46 8.56 6.29 9.80
CA LEU A 46 9.55 5.23 10.05
C LEU A 46 8.90 3.85 10.15
N ALA A 47 7.57 3.77 10.32
CA ALA A 47 6.79 2.54 10.37
C ALA A 47 6.10 2.21 9.03
N TYR A 48 6.26 3.03 8.00
CA TYR A 48 5.70 2.78 6.67
C TYR A 48 6.80 2.29 5.72
N LEU A 49 6.70 1.03 5.25
CA LEU A 49 7.71 0.42 4.38
C LEU A 49 7.84 1.16 3.04
N PRO A 50 8.98 1.80 2.74
CA PRO A 50 9.20 2.44 1.45
C PRO A 50 9.30 1.41 0.33
N ILE A 51 8.88 1.81 -0.87
CA ILE A 51 9.09 1.00 -2.08
C ILE A 51 10.59 0.75 -2.29
N GLY A 52 10.96 -0.48 -2.65
CA GLY A 52 12.33 -0.87 -2.93
C GLY A 52 13.19 -1.17 -1.70
N ILE A 53 12.59 -1.25 -0.51
CA ILE A 53 13.22 -1.77 0.71
C ILE A 53 12.51 -3.07 1.08
N ASP A 54 13.27 -4.13 1.31
CA ASP A 54 12.73 -5.38 1.82
C ASP A 54 12.29 -5.22 3.29
N PHE A 55 11.21 -5.89 3.68
CA PHE A 55 10.66 -5.77 5.03
C PHE A 55 11.70 -6.11 6.12
N ASP A 56 12.53 -7.12 5.88
CA ASP A 56 13.55 -7.57 6.83
C ASP A 56 14.69 -6.53 6.99
N ASP A 57 14.92 -5.68 5.98
CA ASP A 57 15.95 -4.62 6.00
C ASP A 57 15.41 -3.28 6.54
N MET A 58 14.10 -3.19 6.79
CA MET A 58 13.42 -1.95 7.12
C MET A 58 13.99 -1.26 8.36
N ALA A 59 14.20 -2.03 9.44
CA ALA A 59 14.69 -1.51 10.70
C ALA A 59 16.12 -0.96 10.56
N ASP A 60 16.99 -1.69 9.86
CA ASP A 60 18.38 -1.28 9.63
C ASP A 60 18.44 -0.05 8.71
N ALA A 61 17.62 -0.01 7.66
CA ALA A 61 17.53 1.13 6.76
C ALA A 61 17.03 2.40 7.47
N ALA A 62 16.03 2.27 8.35
CA ALA A 62 15.48 3.36 9.14
C ALA A 62 16.50 3.87 10.17
N ALA A 63 17.24 2.97 10.84
CA ALA A 63 18.26 3.35 11.81
C ALA A 63 19.48 4.03 11.16
N LYS A 64 19.88 3.56 9.97
CA LYS A 64 21.04 4.08 9.24
C LYS A 64 20.84 5.49 8.69
N ASP A 65 19.65 5.78 8.17
CA ASP A 65 19.31 7.10 7.61
C ASP A 65 17.83 7.43 7.85
N PRO A 66 17.47 7.90 9.06
CA PRO A 66 16.07 8.16 9.42
C PRO A 66 15.42 9.24 8.54
N ALA A 67 16.20 10.25 8.14
CA ALA A 67 15.71 11.37 7.33
C ALA A 67 15.44 10.92 5.89
N GLY A 68 16.40 10.21 5.26
CA GLY A 68 16.22 9.66 3.93
C GLY A 68 15.13 8.57 3.89
N PHE A 69 15.05 7.74 4.94
CA PHE A 69 13.96 6.77 5.08
C PHE A 69 12.60 7.46 5.13
N THR A 70 12.45 8.50 5.97
CA THR A 70 11.21 9.29 6.07
C THR A 70 10.81 9.89 4.72
N THR A 71 11.76 10.42 3.95
CA THR A 71 11.50 10.96 2.60
C THR A 71 10.96 9.87 1.67
N ARG A 72 11.64 8.72 1.59
CA ARG A 72 11.20 7.59 0.73
C ARG A 72 9.85 7.00 1.16
N ALA A 73 9.59 6.94 2.47
CA ALA A 73 8.30 6.51 3.01
C ALA A 73 7.18 7.45 2.55
N ARG A 74 7.39 8.78 2.64
CA ARG A 74 6.41 9.78 2.17
C ARG A 74 6.19 9.73 0.66
N GLU A 75 7.24 9.51 -0.13
CA GLU A 75 7.11 9.29 -1.58
C GLU A 75 6.27 8.06 -1.91
N SER A 76 6.42 6.99 -1.11
CA SER A 76 5.62 5.76 -1.25
C SER A 76 4.17 6.00 -0.84
N MET A 77 3.93 6.71 0.27
CA MET A 77 2.59 7.14 0.69
C MET A 77 1.92 8.00 -0.39
N ALA A 78 2.65 8.92 -1.03
CA ALA A 78 2.09 9.75 -2.09
C ALA A 78 1.59 8.91 -3.28
N LYS A 79 2.38 7.93 -3.72
CA LYS A 79 1.95 6.98 -4.78
C LYS A 79 0.75 6.12 -4.36
N HIS A 80 0.72 5.69 -3.11
CA HIS A 80 -0.43 4.96 -2.57
C HIS A 80 -1.69 5.85 -2.61
N VAL A 81 -1.63 7.07 -2.09
CA VAL A 81 -2.75 8.01 -2.07
C VAL A 81 -3.19 8.41 -3.48
N GLU A 82 -2.26 8.60 -4.41
CA GLU A 82 -2.58 8.85 -5.83
C GLU A 82 -3.44 7.71 -6.40
N ALA A 83 -3.11 6.45 -6.11
CA ALA A 83 -3.94 5.32 -6.52
C ALA A 83 -5.31 5.30 -5.82
N MET A 84 -5.38 5.67 -4.53
CA MET A 84 -6.66 5.78 -3.82
C MET A 84 -7.58 6.83 -4.47
N VAL A 85 -7.03 8.00 -4.82
CA VAL A 85 -7.76 9.06 -5.53
C VAL A 85 -8.18 8.57 -6.92
N GLY A 86 -7.32 7.85 -7.64
CA GLY A 86 -7.65 7.30 -8.95
C GLY A 86 -8.78 6.26 -8.94
N PHE A 87 -9.04 5.60 -7.82
CA PHE A 87 -10.22 4.74 -7.65
C PHE A 87 -11.53 5.51 -7.35
N MET A 88 -11.45 6.81 -7.05
CA MET A 88 -12.63 7.65 -6.82
C MET A 88 -13.20 8.24 -8.12
N ASP A 89 -12.40 8.29 -9.19
CA ASP A 89 -12.76 8.87 -10.51
C ASP A 89 -13.48 7.86 -11.41
#